data_AF-A0A6B9UEU8-F1
#
_entry.id   AF-A0A6B9UEU8-F1
#
_cell.length_a   1.000
_cell.length_b   1.000
_cell.length_c   1.000
_cell.angle_alpha   90.00
_cell.angle_beta   90.00
_cell.angle_gamma   90.00
#
_symmetry.space_group_name_H-M   'P 1'
#
loop_
_entity.id
_entity.type
_entity.pdbx_description
1 polymer ?
#
loop_
_entity_poly.entity_id
_entity_poly.type
_entity_poly.pdbx_seq_one_letter_code
_entity_poly.pdbx_strand_id
1 'polypeptide(L)'
;CNDDEIHRHGQEDLPRPSISAAEGTVIPLGSHVTFVCRGPVGVQTFRLEKDSRSIYNDTENVSQPSPSESEARFRIDSVSEGNAGLYRCVYYKAPKWSAQSDYLELLVKGQEVTWAL
;
A
#
# COMPACT_ATOMS: atom_id res chain seq x y z
N CYS A 1 23.50 18.88 -43.00
CA CYS A 1 22.18 18.23 -42.91
C CYS A 1 21.90 18.06 -41.45
N ASN A 2 20.92 18.79 -40.95
CA ASN A 2 20.57 18.81 -39.55
C ASN A 2 20.17 17.40 -39.10
N ASP A 3 20.83 16.87 -38.07
CA ASP A 3 20.24 15.86 -37.21
C ASP A 3 19.72 16.58 -35.97
N ASP A 4 18.64 17.32 -36.19
CA ASP A 4 17.82 17.97 -35.17
C ASP A 4 17.05 16.90 -34.38
N GLU A 5 17.23 16.97 -33.07
CA GLU A 5 16.18 16.89 -32.05
C GLU A 5 15.50 15.56 -31.61
N ILE A 6 15.60 15.37 -30.28
CA ILE A 6 14.64 14.74 -29.34
C ILE A 6 14.87 13.26 -28.98
N HIS A 7 15.84 13.04 -28.09
CA HIS A 7 15.67 12.06 -27.02
C HIS A 7 15.41 12.81 -25.72
N ARG A 8 14.13 12.91 -25.31
CA ARG A 8 13.61 12.91 -23.92
C ARG A 8 12.21 13.51 -23.89
N HIS A 9 11.20 12.68 -24.17
CA HIS A 9 9.93 12.85 -23.46
C HIS A 9 10.22 12.61 -21.98
N GLY A 10 10.53 13.67 -21.24
CA GLY A 10 10.55 13.68 -19.78
C GLY A 10 9.13 13.52 -19.26
N GLN A 11 8.55 12.34 -19.45
CA GLN A 11 7.32 11.97 -18.77
C GLN A 11 7.71 11.78 -17.31
N GLU A 12 7.41 12.77 -16.45
CA GLU A 12 7.62 12.63 -15.01
C GLU A 12 6.79 11.44 -14.54
N ASP A 13 7.45 10.30 -14.37
CA ASP A 13 6.83 9.12 -13.79
C ASP A 13 6.54 9.41 -12.33
N LEU A 14 5.28 9.18 -11.94
CA LEU A 14 4.82 9.37 -10.57
C LEU A 14 5.71 8.54 -9.64
N PRO A 15 6.24 9.12 -8.54
CA PRO A 15 7.10 8.39 -7.63
C PRO A 15 6.36 7.18 -7.06
N ARG A 16 7.08 6.08 -6.89
CA ARG A 16 6.52 4.84 -6.34
C ARG A 16 6.05 5.09 -4.89
N PRO A 17 4.85 4.64 -4.50
CA PRO A 17 4.43 4.72 -3.11
C PRO A 17 5.18 3.74 -2.22
N SER A 18 5.16 4.00 -0.92
CA SER A 18 5.62 3.06 0.10
C SER A 18 4.45 2.38 0.80
N ILE A 19 4.70 1.18 1.32
CA ILE A 19 3.77 0.40 2.15
C ILE A 19 4.44 0.03 3.47
N SER A 20 3.70 0.07 4.56
CA SER A 20 4.12 -0.44 5.87
C SER A 20 2.92 -1.02 6.63
N ALA A 21 3.17 -1.80 7.68
CA ALA A 21 2.15 -2.29 8.60
C ALA A 21 2.43 -1.75 9.99
N ALA A 22 1.48 -1.03 10.59
CA ALA A 22 1.70 -0.30 11.83
C ALA A 22 2.01 -1.20 13.03
N GLU A 23 1.41 -2.39 13.07
CA GLU A 23 1.57 -3.41 14.11
C GLU A 23 2.65 -4.46 13.76
N GLY A 24 3.30 -4.33 12.60
CA GLY A 24 4.25 -5.29 12.06
C GLY A 24 3.63 -6.25 11.04
N THR A 25 4.45 -7.16 10.52
CA THR A 25 4.07 -8.08 9.43
C THR A 25 3.60 -9.45 9.92
N VAL A 26 3.73 -9.74 11.21
CA VAL A 26 3.43 -11.06 11.77
C VAL A 26 2.37 -10.91 12.84
N ILE A 27 1.12 -11.21 12.48
CA ILE A 27 -0.06 -10.83 13.27
C ILE A 27 -0.76 -12.07 13.81
N PRO A 28 -1.07 -12.14 15.11
CA PRO A 28 -1.87 -13.23 15.67
C PRO A 28 -3.28 -13.26 15.10
N LEU A 29 -3.83 -14.46 14.95
CA LEU A 29 -5.21 -14.68 14.54
C LEU A 29 -6.18 -13.93 15.48
N GLY A 30 -7.18 -13.26 14.89
CA GLY A 30 -8.17 -12.45 15.61
C GLY A 30 -7.68 -11.08 16.07
N SER A 31 -6.38 -10.76 15.92
CA SER A 31 -5.86 -9.41 16.14
C SER A 31 -6.11 -8.50 14.93
N HIS A 32 -5.73 -7.23 15.04
CA HIS A 32 -5.86 -6.28 13.95
C HIS A 32 -4.51 -5.94 13.30
N VAL A 33 -4.57 -5.44 12.08
CA VAL A 33 -3.44 -4.80 11.39
C VAL A 33 -3.91 -3.60 10.58
N THR A 34 -3.07 -2.59 10.48
CA THR A 34 -3.29 -1.38 9.71
C THR A 34 -2.16 -1.21 8.70
N PHE A 35 -2.47 -1.43 7.42
CA PHE A 35 -1.56 -1.08 6.34
C PHE A 35 -1.57 0.42 6.14
N VAL A 36 -0.39 1.00 5.95
CA VAL A 36 -0.20 2.42 5.73
C VAL A 36 0.48 2.61 4.37
N CYS A 37 -0.25 3.22 3.44
CA CYS A 37 0.25 3.62 2.13
C CYS A 37 0.66 5.10 2.19
N ARG A 38 1.85 5.43 1.69
CA ARG A 38 2.31 6.82 1.56
C ARG A 38 2.79 7.12 0.15
N GLY A 39 2.58 8.36 -0.28
CA GLY A 39 2.91 8.84 -1.61
C GLY A 39 3.08 10.36 -1.61
N PRO A 40 3.36 10.98 -2.77
CA PRO A 40 3.54 12.42 -2.86
C PRO A 40 2.26 13.16 -2.46
N VAL A 41 2.38 14.41 -2.04
CA VAL A 41 1.22 15.27 -1.79
C VAL A 41 0.27 15.36 -2.99
N GLY A 42 -1.04 15.43 -2.71
CA GLY A 42 -2.09 15.61 -3.71
C GLY A 42 -2.57 14.30 -4.35
N VAL A 43 -2.30 13.16 -3.70
CA VAL A 43 -2.97 11.89 -4.04
C VAL A 43 -4.47 12.01 -3.75
N GLN A 44 -5.28 11.54 -4.70
CA GLN A 44 -6.75 11.54 -4.59
C GLN A 44 -7.25 10.21 -4.03
N THR A 45 -6.63 9.10 -4.45
CA THR A 45 -7.04 7.76 -4.06
C THR A 45 -5.82 6.89 -3.82
N PHE A 46 -5.81 6.14 -2.73
CA PHE A 46 -4.89 5.02 -2.55
C PHE A 46 -5.65 3.70 -2.74
N ARG A 47 -4.95 2.70 -3.26
CA ARG A 47 -5.40 1.32 -3.43
C ARG A 47 -4.43 0.38 -2.73
N LEU A 48 -4.96 -0.50 -1.89
CA LEU A 48 -4.23 -1.62 -1.31
C LEU A 48 -4.63 -2.91 -2.05
N GLU A 49 -3.68 -3.55 -2.72
CA GLU A 49 -3.86 -4.81 -3.47
C GLU A 49 -3.31 -6.01 -2.67
N LYS A 50 -3.96 -7.17 -2.73
CA LYS A 50 -3.55 -8.44 -2.10
C LYS A 50 -3.38 -9.56 -3.13
N ASP A 51 -2.25 -10.28 -3.10
CA ASP A 51 -1.94 -11.49 -3.89
C ASP A 51 -2.04 -11.34 -5.43
N SER A 52 -1.92 -10.09 -5.92
CA SER A 52 -2.14 -9.58 -7.30
C SER A 52 -3.43 -8.78 -7.46
N ARG A 53 -3.56 -8.03 -8.57
CA ARG A 53 -4.49 -6.89 -8.75
C ARG A 53 -5.99 -7.22 -8.65
N SER A 54 -6.38 -8.48 -8.44
CA SER A 54 -7.78 -8.91 -8.42
C SER A 54 -8.49 -8.65 -7.09
N ILE A 55 -7.76 -8.63 -5.97
CA ILE A 55 -8.31 -8.33 -4.64
C ILE A 55 -7.70 -7.01 -4.19
N TYR A 56 -8.52 -5.97 -4.07
CA TYR A 56 -8.05 -4.65 -3.65
C TYR A 56 -9.11 -3.87 -2.88
N ASN A 57 -8.65 -2.89 -2.11
CA ASN A 57 -9.49 -1.89 -1.46
C ASN A 57 -9.01 -0.50 -1.86
N ASP A 58 -9.93 0.35 -2.29
CA ASP A 58 -9.68 1.76 -2.59
C ASP A 58 -10.12 2.64 -1.43
N THR A 59 -9.44 3.76 -1.23
CA THR A 59 -9.90 4.81 -0.32
C THR A 59 -9.50 6.20 -0.80
N GLU A 60 -10.45 7.12 -0.72
CA GLU A 60 -10.25 8.57 -0.88
C GLU A 60 -10.06 9.26 0.48
N ASN A 61 -10.07 8.50 1.59
CA ASN A 61 -9.73 9.02 2.91
C ASN A 61 -8.22 9.20 3.02
N VAL A 62 -7.72 10.25 2.36
CA VAL A 62 -6.32 10.61 2.27
C VAL A 62 -6.02 11.73 3.26
N SER A 63 -5.11 11.46 4.18
CA SER A 63 -4.56 12.44 5.10
C SER A 63 -3.25 13.01 4.55
N GLN A 64 -2.81 14.15 5.10
CA GLN A 64 -1.53 14.78 4.76
C GLN A 64 -0.65 14.87 6.02
N PRO A 65 0.17 13.84 6.32
CA PRO A 65 1.01 13.84 7.52
C PRO A 65 2.16 14.86 7.45
N SER A 66 2.51 15.33 6.25
CA SER A 66 3.50 16.40 6.03
C SER A 66 3.17 17.21 4.77
N PRO A 67 3.78 18.39 4.57
CA PRO A 67 3.53 19.20 3.37
C PRO A 67 3.86 18.52 2.04
N SER A 68 4.70 17.48 2.04
CA SER A 68 5.15 16.77 0.85
C SER A 68 4.52 15.39 0.67
N GLU A 69 3.69 14.92 1.61
CA GLU A 69 3.23 13.53 1.67
C GLU A 69 1.71 13.43 1.83
N SER A 70 1.15 12.41 1.19
CA SER A 70 -0.22 11.94 1.37
C SER A 70 -0.18 10.53 1.94
N GLU A 71 -1.11 10.21 2.86
CA GLU A 71 -1.20 8.91 3.53
C GLU A 71 -2.64 8.40 3.55
N ALA A 72 -2.80 7.10 3.32
CA ALA A 72 -4.04 6.37 3.57
C ALA A 72 -3.78 5.14 4.45
N ARG A 73 -4.78 4.79 5.26
CA ARG A 73 -4.71 3.68 6.22
C ARG A 73 -5.82 2.67 5.94
N PHE A 74 -5.43 1.41 5.85
CA PHE A 74 -6.32 0.28 5.57
C PHE A 74 -6.27 -0.69 6.74
N ARG A 75 -7.35 -0.74 7.51
CA ARG A 75 -7.43 -1.55 8.73
C ARG A 75 -8.19 -2.85 8.48
N ILE A 76 -7.64 -3.95 8.99
CA ILE A 76 -8.31 -5.23 9.15
C ILE A 76 -8.46 -5.46 10.65
N ASP A 77 -9.69 -5.47 11.17
CA ASP A 77 -9.93 -5.53 12.62
C ASP A 77 -9.73 -6.91 13.23
N SER A 78 -10.06 -7.97 12.49
CA SER A 78 -9.92 -9.36 12.92
C SER A 78 -9.28 -10.16 11.80
N VAL A 79 -7.98 -10.40 11.94
CA VAL A 79 -7.15 -11.12 10.98
C VAL A 79 -7.47 -12.61 11.04
N SER A 80 -7.77 -13.16 9.87
CA SER A 80 -7.94 -14.60 9.61
C SER A 80 -6.79 -15.12 8.76
N GLU A 81 -6.65 -16.45 8.65
CA GLU A 81 -5.64 -17.07 7.77
C GLU A 81 -5.74 -16.59 6.32
N GLY A 82 -6.95 -16.30 5.83
CA GLY A 82 -7.18 -15.78 4.48
C GLY A 82 -6.64 -14.36 4.25
N ASN A 83 -6.28 -13.64 5.33
CA ASN A 83 -5.63 -12.34 5.23
C ASN A 83 -4.10 -12.46 5.03
N ALA A 84 -3.49 -13.63 5.29
CA ALA A 84 -2.08 -13.84 4.97
C ALA A 84 -1.84 -13.66 3.46
N GLY A 85 -0.69 -13.08 3.09
CA GLY A 85 -0.34 -12.88 1.69
C GLY A 85 0.49 -11.64 1.42
N LEU A 86 0.68 -11.34 0.14
CA LEU A 86 1.52 -10.24 -0.33
C LEU A 86 0.67 -9.01 -0.66
N TYR A 87 1.02 -7.89 -0.06
CA TYR A 87 0.32 -6.62 -0.22
C TYR A 87 1.15 -5.58 -0.97
N ARG A 88 0.47 -4.73 -1.74
CA ARG A 88 1.07 -3.56 -2.43
C ARG A 88 0.15 -2.35 -2.39
N CYS A 89 0.75 -1.16 -2.37
CA CYS A 89 0.06 0.10 -2.56
C CYS A 89 0.24 0.61 -4.01
N VAL A 90 -0.79 1.25 -4.52
CA VAL A 90 -0.78 2.05 -5.75
C VAL A 90 -1.68 3.25 -5.51
N TYR A 91 -1.42 4.39 -6.16
CA TYR A 91 -2.26 5.58 -5.97
C TYR A 91 -2.64 6.25 -7.28
N TYR A 92 -3.77 6.94 -7.25
CA TYR A 92 -4.23 7.80 -8.32
C TYR A 92 -3.92 9.25 -7.97
N LYS A 93 -3.17 9.90 -8.86
CA LYS A 93 -2.97 11.35 -8.88
C LYS A 93 -3.21 11.79 -10.30
N ALA A 94 -4.31 12.51 -10.52
CA ALA A 94 -4.79 12.82 -11.86
C ALA A 94 -3.66 13.35 -12.77
N PRO A 95 -3.56 12.84 -14.01
CA PRO A 95 -4.52 11.97 -14.70
C PRO A 95 -4.17 10.46 -14.67
N LYS A 96 -3.18 10.02 -13.88
CA LYS A 96 -2.65 8.65 -13.96
C LYS A 96 -2.48 7.95 -12.62
N TRP A 97 -2.44 6.61 -12.69
CA TRP A 97 -2.04 5.76 -11.58
C TRP A 97 -0.51 5.67 -11.48
N SER A 98 0.01 5.52 -10.27
CA SER A 98 1.43 5.28 -10.00
C SER A 98 1.86 3.86 -10.38
N ALA A 99 3.16 3.61 -10.38
CA ALA A 99 3.67 2.24 -10.24
C ALA A 99 3.27 1.63 -8.88
N GLN A 100 3.34 0.31 -8.78
CA GLN A 100 3.12 -0.42 -7.52
C GLN A 100 4.31 -0.22 -6.56
N SER A 101 4.03 -0.15 -5.25
CA SER A 101 5.03 -0.22 -4.19
C SER A 101 5.83 -1.53 -4.23
N ASP A 102 6.83 -1.64 -3.36
CA ASP A 102 7.39 -2.95 -3.03
C ASP A 102 6.35 -3.80 -2.29
N TYR A 103 6.59 -5.10 -2.22
CA TYR A 103 5.71 -6.02 -1.52
C TYR A 103 5.89 -5.92 0.00
N LEU A 104 4.78 -6.05 0.72
CA LEU A 104 4.78 -6.31 2.15
C LEU A 104 4.04 -7.62 2.40
N GLU A 105 4.75 -8.61 2.93
CA GLU A 105 4.16 -9.90 3.28
C GLU A 105 3.52 -9.83 4.66
N LEU A 106 2.24 -10.17 4.75
CA LEU A 106 1.54 -10.36 6.01
C LEU A 106 1.49 -11.86 6.34
N LEU A 107 2.07 -12.23 7.48
CA LEU A 107 2.03 -13.57 8.04
C LEU A 107 1.04 -13.60 9.20
N VAL A 108 0.22 -14.65 9.25
CA VAL A 108 -0.74 -14.85 10.32
C VAL A 108 -0.25 -15.96 11.24
N LYS A 109 -0.09 -15.65 12.52
CA LYS A 109 0.27 -16.63 13.56
C LYS A 109 -1.01 -17.26 14.10
N GLY A 110 -1.01 -18.59 14.19
CA GLY A 110 -2.06 -19.33 14.90
C GLY A 110 -2.14 -18.90 16.37
N GLN A 111 -3.29 -19.13 16.99
CA GLN A 111 -3.52 -18.82 18.40
C GLN A 111 -2.59 -19.69 19.26
N GLU A 112 -1.73 -19.06 20.06
CA GLU A 112 -0.95 -19.80 21.07
C GLU A 112 -1.94 -20.30 22.13
N VAL A 113 -2.28 -21.58 22.06
CA VAL A 113 -3.15 -22.22 23.05
C VAL A 113 -2.31 -22.39 24.32
N THR A 114 -2.29 -21.37 25.17
CA THR A 114 -1.81 -21.55 26.54
C THR A 114 -2.86 -22.38 27.26
N TRP A 115 -2.65 -23.69 27.35
CA TRP A 115 -3.37 -24.53 28.29
C TRP A 115 -3.02 -24.03 29.70
N ALA A 116 -3.86 -23.16 30.26
CA ALA A 116 -3.81 -22.86 31.68
C ALA A 116 -4.16 -24.18 32.41
N LEU A 117 -3.14 -24.81 32.98
CA LEU A 117 -3.26 -25.89 33.95
C LEU A 117 -3.71 -25.32 35.31
#